data_AF-A0A1V6YWA8-F1
#
_entry.id   AF-A0A1V6YWA8-F1
#
_cell.length_a   1.000
_cell.length_b   1.000
_cell.length_c   1.000
_cell.angle_alpha   90.00
_cell.angle_beta   90.00
_cell.angle_gamma   90.00
#
_symmetry.space_group_name_H-M   'P 1'
#
loop_
_entity.id
_entity.type
_entity.pdbx_description
1 polymer ?
#
loop_
_entity_poly.entity_id
_entity_poly.type
_entity_poly.pdbx_seq_one_letter_code
_entity_poly.pdbx_strand_id
1 'polypeptide(L)'
;MSGHDYNTVLSITLAGMAVGQLPHGIIIQRVPPRIWFPLMVVIWAGLTMASAAVKNVTQLCVIRFFLGVTEGSTYPGTMYIIGAWYKSDEIAKRTALFTASGQVGTMFAGIMMAAIHKGMVGMANLGGWQWVFLIDGIITLPIAVFGFLYFPDIPETTKAKYLTADEKQLAITRLPRIKKDGHNIMPLSLFKRVFLTPTFWILFFWSPVCATLEAFPLQNNFLLWLKHYQNHFTQTNINTYPLGVQAVGIVANMVAAWHMDATGKRVPMAVLACLLQIVVGSMLLVPSLSFAGTFFAFYLAGTAYMVNPLIFGWANVILQRGGDDAVRSVTLFAMNIGSMVLWTFWGIVFYSASDTPYWKKGSIALIVCSVVMFAYMWLVYKLDKNSTRKQVDNELEENAPNSTSKEVDNELEENAPNSTRKQVDNELEEIAPNSTK
;
A
#
# COMPACT_ATOMS: atom_id res chain seq x y z
N MET A 1 -23.41 -19.21 12.10
CA MET A 1 -23.15 -17.76 12.23
C MET A 1 -24.35 -17.04 11.65
N SER A 2 -24.95 -16.12 12.42
CA SER A 2 -25.89 -15.13 11.89
C SER A 2 -25.13 -14.11 11.03
N GLY A 3 -25.83 -13.38 10.15
CA GLY A 3 -25.21 -12.32 9.33
C GLY A 3 -24.53 -11.24 10.17
N HIS A 4 -25.01 -11.01 11.40
CA HIS A 4 -24.38 -10.12 12.37
C HIS A 4 -23.01 -10.65 12.83
N ASP A 5 -22.91 -11.95 13.17
CA ASP A 5 -21.66 -12.58 13.64
C ASP A 5 -20.56 -12.52 12.58
N TYR A 6 -20.91 -12.66 11.30
CA TYR A 6 -19.95 -12.59 10.20
C TYR A 6 -19.30 -11.20 10.11
N ASN A 7 -20.12 -10.15 10.18
CA ASN A 7 -19.62 -8.77 10.17
C ASN A 7 -18.77 -8.49 11.41
N THR A 8 -19.19 -8.96 12.59
CA THR A 8 -18.42 -8.81 13.83
C THR A 8 -17.05 -9.48 13.73
N VAL A 9 -16.97 -10.70 13.18
CA VAL A 9 -15.68 -11.39 12.99
C VAL A 9 -14.76 -10.64 12.02
N LEU A 10 -15.32 -10.10 10.93
CA LEU A 10 -14.56 -9.30 9.98
C LEU A 10 -14.02 -8.02 10.64
N SER A 11 -14.87 -7.28 11.35
CA SER A 11 -14.49 -6.06 12.07
C SER A 11 -13.41 -6.30 13.13
N ILE A 12 -13.48 -7.42 13.87
CA ILE A 12 -12.46 -7.77 14.87
C ILE A 12 -11.11 -8.08 14.22
N THR A 13 -11.11 -8.74 13.05
CA THR A 13 -9.87 -9.00 12.29
C THR A 13 -9.20 -7.68 11.90
N LEU A 14 -9.97 -6.71 11.43
CA LEU A 14 -9.49 -5.38 11.05
C LEU A 14 -9.00 -4.57 12.26
N ALA A 15 -9.71 -4.67 13.39
CA ALA A 15 -9.26 -4.07 14.63
C ALA A 15 -7.90 -4.65 15.07
N GLY A 16 -7.73 -5.97 14.94
CA GLY A 16 -6.44 -6.65 15.17
C GLY A 16 -5.33 -6.10 14.28
N MET A 17 -5.60 -5.96 12.97
CA MET A 17 -4.64 -5.37 12.02
C MET A 17 -4.28 -3.94 12.41
N ALA A 18 -5.26 -3.09 12.71
CA ALA A 18 -5.03 -1.70 13.08
C ALA A 18 -4.19 -1.57 14.37
N VAL A 19 -4.49 -2.39 15.38
CA VAL A 19 -3.71 -2.42 16.64
C VAL A 19 -2.30 -2.95 16.41
N GLY A 20 -2.14 -3.95 15.54
CA GLY A 20 -0.84 -4.52 15.21
C GLY A 20 0.07 -3.54 14.49
N GLN A 21 -0.44 -2.72 13.58
CA GLN A 21 0.40 -1.93 12.67
C GLN A 21 1.40 -0.99 13.36
N LEU A 22 1.01 -0.21 14.38
CA LEU A 22 1.96 0.69 15.07
C LEU A 22 3.09 -0.05 15.79
N PRO A 23 2.81 -1.08 16.64
CA PRO A 23 3.85 -1.92 17.22
C PRO A 23 4.79 -2.52 16.18
N HIS A 24 4.26 -3.06 15.08
CA HIS A 24 5.09 -3.67 14.03
C HIS A 24 6.01 -2.64 13.35
N GLY A 25 5.54 -1.41 13.16
CA GLY A 25 6.36 -0.31 12.62
C GLY A 25 7.51 0.14 13.53
N ILE A 26 7.40 -0.08 14.84
CA ILE A 26 8.48 0.17 15.81
C ILE A 26 9.40 -1.06 15.92
N ILE A 27 8.83 -2.27 15.94
CA ILE A 27 9.59 -3.51 16.10
C ILE A 27 10.49 -3.77 14.90
N ILE A 28 10.05 -3.43 13.68
CA ILE A 28 10.87 -3.60 12.45
C ILE A 28 12.16 -2.77 12.47
N GLN A 29 12.25 -1.73 13.32
CA GLN A 29 13.47 -0.95 13.54
C GLN A 29 14.43 -1.61 14.54
N ARG A 30 13.93 -2.50 15.41
CA ARG A 30 14.74 -3.22 16.41
C ARG A 30 15.09 -4.64 15.99
N VAL A 31 14.16 -5.31 15.33
CA VAL A 31 14.28 -6.71 14.93
C VAL A 31 14.48 -6.75 13.42
N PRO A 32 15.52 -7.45 12.94
CA PRO A 32 15.77 -7.53 11.51
C PRO A 32 14.56 -8.15 10.78
N PRO A 33 14.07 -7.51 9.71
CA PRO A 33 13.02 -8.01 8.82
C PRO A 33 13.10 -9.51 8.48
N ARG A 34 14.31 -10.03 8.28
CA ARG A 34 14.56 -11.45 7.96
C ARG A 34 14.00 -12.43 8.99
N ILE A 35 13.95 -12.04 10.27
CA ILE A 35 13.40 -12.89 11.34
C ILE A 35 11.93 -12.53 11.57
N TRP A 36 11.63 -11.23 11.53
CA TRP A 36 10.32 -10.73 11.90
C TRP A 36 9.20 -11.15 10.93
N PHE A 37 9.39 -10.97 9.61
CA PHE A 37 8.34 -11.36 8.64
C PHE A 37 8.06 -12.86 8.65
N PRO A 38 9.08 -13.74 8.55
CA PRO A 38 8.81 -15.18 8.55
C PRO A 38 8.20 -15.67 9.87
N LEU A 39 8.59 -15.08 11.02
CA LEU A 39 7.97 -15.39 12.30
C LEU A 39 6.48 -15.04 12.31
N MET A 40 6.11 -13.84 11.82
CA MET A 40 4.70 -13.45 11.72
C MET A 40 3.92 -14.37 10.78
N VAL A 41 4.52 -14.81 9.66
CA VAL A 41 3.90 -15.77 8.73
C VAL A 41 3.70 -17.16 9.38
N VAL A 42 4.66 -17.65 10.18
CA VAL A 42 4.48 -18.91 10.92
C VAL A 42 3.36 -18.81 11.94
N ILE A 43 3.30 -17.71 12.71
CA ILE A 43 2.23 -17.49 13.69
C ILE A 43 0.89 -17.38 12.98
N TRP A 44 0.83 -16.64 11.88
CA TRP A 44 -0.36 -16.51 11.04
C TRP A 44 -0.84 -17.88 10.55
N ALA A 45 0.05 -18.70 9.98
CA ALA A 45 -0.29 -20.05 9.50
C ALA A 45 -0.80 -20.95 10.63
N GLY A 46 -0.19 -20.88 11.82
CA GLY A 46 -0.63 -21.59 13.01
C GLY A 46 -2.04 -21.19 13.45
N LEU A 47 -2.32 -19.88 13.49
CA LEU A 47 -3.64 -19.34 13.83
C LEU A 47 -4.71 -19.68 12.77
N THR A 48 -4.33 -19.71 11.49
CA THR A 48 -5.20 -20.17 10.40
C THR A 48 -5.58 -21.63 10.58
N MET A 49 -4.63 -22.52 10.86
CA MET A 49 -4.94 -23.93 11.15
C MET A 49 -5.79 -24.10 12.43
N ALA A 50 -5.51 -23.31 13.47
CA ALA A 50 -6.30 -23.32 14.70
C ALA A 50 -7.75 -22.89 14.46
N SER A 51 -8.01 -22.04 13.47
CA SER A 51 -9.37 -21.62 13.08
C SER A 51 -10.23 -22.79 12.60
N ALA A 52 -9.63 -23.87 12.08
CA ALA A 52 -10.37 -25.07 11.67
C ALA A 52 -10.94 -25.86 12.86
N ALA A 53 -10.36 -25.74 14.06
CA ALA A 53 -10.76 -26.47 15.26
C ALA A 53 -11.81 -25.74 16.11
N VAL A 54 -12.25 -24.55 15.69
CA VAL A 54 -13.13 -23.68 16.47
C VAL A 54 -14.55 -24.21 16.54
N LYS A 55 -15.14 -24.19 17.74
CA LYS A 55 -16.53 -24.61 17.99
C LYS A 55 -17.46 -23.46 18.35
N ASN A 56 -16.91 -22.33 18.83
CA ASN A 56 -17.67 -21.17 19.30
C ASN A 56 -17.30 -19.89 18.53
N VAL A 57 -18.28 -19.00 18.34
CA VAL A 57 -18.05 -17.70 17.65
C VAL A 57 -17.02 -16.85 18.41
N THR A 58 -17.06 -16.82 19.74
CA THR A 58 -16.09 -16.08 20.56
C THR A 58 -14.66 -16.57 20.36
N GLN A 59 -14.46 -17.89 20.26
CA GLN A 59 -13.14 -18.48 19.97
C GLN A 59 -12.65 -18.06 18.58
N LEU A 60 -13.55 -18.01 17.59
CA LEU A 60 -13.22 -17.54 16.24
C LEU A 60 -12.81 -16.06 16.28
N CYS A 61 -13.54 -15.22 17.01
CA CYS A 61 -13.21 -13.80 17.16
C CYS A 61 -11.81 -13.59 17.77
N VAL A 62 -11.47 -14.34 18.82
CA VAL A 62 -10.15 -14.23 19.47
C VAL A 62 -9.03 -14.64 18.52
N ILE A 63 -9.16 -15.78 17.84
CA ILE A 63 -8.14 -16.24 16.88
C ILE A 63 -8.00 -15.22 15.73
N ARG A 64 -9.11 -14.70 15.23
CA ARG A 64 -9.12 -13.70 14.16
C ARG A 64 -8.52 -12.36 14.55
N PHE A 65 -8.66 -11.95 15.81
CA PHE A 65 -7.97 -10.78 16.33
C PHE A 65 -6.44 -10.95 16.26
N PHE A 66 -5.92 -12.04 16.80
CA PHE A 66 -4.47 -12.31 16.78
C PHE A 66 -3.94 -12.53 15.36
N LEU A 67 -4.72 -13.17 14.50
CA LEU A 67 -4.40 -13.34 13.10
C LEU A 67 -4.27 -11.98 12.41
N GLY A 68 -5.23 -11.07 12.64
CA GLY A 68 -5.14 -9.68 12.17
C GLY A 68 -3.91 -8.95 12.69
N VAL A 69 -3.57 -9.10 13.99
CA VAL A 69 -2.35 -8.50 14.56
C VAL A 69 -1.11 -8.95 13.79
N THR A 70 -0.97 -10.25 13.52
CA THR A 70 0.20 -10.79 12.79
C THR A 70 0.25 -10.34 11.33
N GLU A 71 -0.90 -10.27 10.67
CA GLU A 71 -1.03 -9.91 9.26
C GLU A 71 -0.76 -8.43 9.00
N GLY A 72 -1.06 -7.56 9.96
CA GLY A 72 -0.84 -6.11 9.86
C GLY A 72 0.62 -5.70 9.64
N SER A 73 1.57 -6.61 9.83
CA SER A 73 3.00 -6.37 9.60
C SER A 73 3.37 -6.34 8.11
N THR A 74 2.73 -7.18 7.30
CA THR A 74 3.24 -7.62 5.99
C THR A 74 3.22 -6.52 4.94
N TYR A 75 2.08 -5.83 4.79
CA TYR A 75 1.91 -4.84 3.73
C TYR A 75 2.80 -3.59 3.93
N PRO A 76 2.60 -2.76 4.98
CA PRO A 76 3.44 -1.58 5.22
C PRO A 76 4.91 -1.94 5.47
N GLY A 77 5.17 -3.09 6.08
CA GLY A 77 6.53 -3.58 6.30
C GLY A 77 7.27 -3.92 5.01
N THR A 78 6.62 -4.59 4.05
CA THR A 78 7.23 -4.86 2.74
C THR A 78 7.44 -3.57 1.96
N MET A 79 6.50 -2.63 2.02
CA MET A 79 6.67 -1.30 1.41
C MET A 79 7.89 -0.58 1.99
N TYR A 80 8.07 -0.63 3.31
CA TYR A 80 9.24 -0.07 3.97
C TYR A 80 10.54 -0.70 3.46
N ILE A 81 10.63 -2.04 3.37
CA ILE A 81 11.84 -2.71 2.87
C ILE A 81 12.10 -2.36 1.41
N ILE A 82 11.08 -2.37 0.55
CA ILE A 82 11.24 -2.03 -0.87
C ILE A 82 11.83 -0.62 -0.98
N GLY A 83 11.33 0.35 -0.22
CA GLY A 83 11.93 1.68 -0.21
C GLY A 83 13.31 1.77 0.46
N ALA A 84 13.70 0.79 1.27
CA ALA A 84 15.05 0.75 1.84
C ALA A 84 16.08 0.26 0.81
N TRP A 85 15.69 -0.58 -0.14
CA TRP A 85 16.59 -1.20 -1.12
C TRP A 85 16.66 -0.49 -2.46
N TYR A 86 15.55 0.11 -2.89
CA TYR A 86 15.40 0.62 -4.24
C TYR A 86 15.43 2.15 -4.29
N LYS A 87 15.91 2.66 -5.43
CA LYS A 87 15.88 4.08 -5.75
C LYS A 87 14.47 4.54 -6.13
N SER A 88 14.27 5.85 -6.15
CA SER A 88 12.98 6.46 -6.47
C SER A 88 12.44 6.14 -7.87
N ASP A 89 13.32 5.83 -8.83
CA ASP A 89 13.02 5.48 -10.22
C ASP A 89 12.73 3.98 -10.44
N GLU A 90 12.99 3.13 -9.44
CA GLU A 90 12.80 1.67 -9.52
C GLU A 90 11.71 1.15 -8.58
N ILE A 91 11.29 1.99 -7.62
CA ILE A 91 10.40 1.58 -6.54
C ILE A 91 8.99 1.21 -7.04
N ALA A 92 8.50 1.82 -8.12
CA ALA A 92 7.11 1.64 -8.53
C ALA A 92 6.89 0.25 -9.14
N LYS A 93 7.75 -0.21 -10.05
CA LYS A 93 7.68 -1.59 -10.59
C LYS A 93 7.75 -2.66 -9.49
N ARG A 94 8.60 -2.46 -8.48
CA ARG A 94 8.76 -3.43 -7.37
C ARG A 94 7.55 -3.47 -6.46
N THR A 95 7.02 -2.30 -6.15
CA THR A 95 5.81 -2.15 -5.33
C THR A 95 4.59 -2.73 -6.04
N ALA A 96 4.45 -2.48 -7.35
CA ALA A 96 3.37 -3.03 -8.15
C ALA A 96 3.44 -4.56 -8.30
N LEU A 97 4.65 -5.12 -8.46
CA LEU A 97 4.81 -6.57 -8.50
C LEU A 97 4.37 -7.24 -7.19
N PHE A 98 4.66 -6.61 -6.04
CA PHE A 98 4.21 -7.08 -4.74
C PHE A 98 2.68 -7.01 -4.59
N THR A 99 2.05 -5.91 -4.99
CA THR A 99 0.58 -5.81 -4.88
C THR A 99 -0.13 -6.73 -5.88
N ALA A 100 0.45 -6.91 -7.08
CA ALA A 100 -0.05 -7.87 -8.07
C ALA A 100 0.00 -9.31 -7.56
N SER A 101 1.05 -9.71 -6.81
CA SER A 101 1.12 -11.07 -6.24
C SER A 101 -0.01 -11.32 -5.22
N GLY A 102 -0.40 -10.31 -4.44
CA GLY A 102 -1.57 -10.38 -3.55
C GLY A 102 -2.90 -10.58 -4.29
N GLN A 103 -3.08 -9.93 -5.44
CA GLN A 103 -4.25 -10.12 -6.30
C GLN A 103 -4.29 -11.51 -6.92
N VAL A 104 -3.15 -12.02 -7.40
CA VAL A 104 -3.02 -13.41 -7.90
C VAL A 104 -3.33 -14.40 -6.78
N GLY A 105 -2.85 -14.16 -5.56
CA GLY A 105 -3.17 -14.96 -4.38
C GLY A 105 -4.67 -14.99 -4.10
N THR A 106 -5.35 -13.85 -4.20
CA THR A 106 -6.82 -13.77 -4.04
C THR A 106 -7.55 -14.58 -5.11
N MET A 107 -7.07 -14.54 -6.36
CA MET A 107 -7.64 -15.35 -7.45
C MET A 107 -7.45 -16.85 -7.19
N PHE A 108 -6.25 -17.25 -6.77
CA PHE A 108 -5.94 -18.63 -6.43
C PHE A 108 -6.80 -19.12 -5.25
N ALA A 109 -6.96 -18.32 -4.20
CA ALA A 109 -7.81 -18.64 -3.06
C ALA A 109 -9.28 -18.89 -3.46
N GLY A 110 -9.82 -18.08 -4.39
CA GLY A 110 -11.17 -18.29 -4.94
C GLY A 110 -11.32 -19.61 -5.68
N ILE A 111 -10.35 -19.95 -6.54
CA ILE A 111 -10.34 -21.22 -7.29
C ILE A 111 -10.16 -22.41 -6.34
N MET A 112 -9.25 -22.30 -5.37
CA MET A 112 -9.00 -23.31 -4.35
C MET A 112 -10.28 -23.58 -3.55
N MET A 113 -10.96 -22.54 -3.06
CA MET A 113 -12.24 -22.70 -2.37
C MET A 113 -13.29 -23.42 -3.23
N ALA A 114 -13.39 -23.11 -4.52
CA ALA A 114 -14.31 -23.79 -5.42
C ALA A 114 -13.94 -25.27 -5.66
N ALA A 115 -12.64 -25.58 -5.75
CA ALA A 115 -12.15 -26.95 -5.91
C ALA A 115 -12.39 -27.80 -4.65
N ILE A 116 -12.09 -27.25 -3.47
CA ILE A 116 -12.28 -27.92 -2.17
C ILE A 116 -13.76 -28.22 -1.92
N HIS A 117 -14.65 -27.27 -2.20
CA HIS A 117 -16.10 -27.49 -2.08
C HIS A 117 -16.64 -28.58 -3.02
N LYS A 118 -16.00 -28.82 -4.17
CA LYS A 118 -16.41 -29.88 -5.10
C LYS A 118 -15.84 -31.25 -4.73
N GLY A 119 -14.61 -31.30 -4.22
CA GLY A 119 -13.85 -32.53 -4.08
C GLY A 119 -13.75 -33.12 -2.67
N MET A 120 -13.91 -32.31 -1.61
CA MET A 120 -13.49 -32.72 -0.25
C MET A 120 -14.55 -32.56 0.83
N VAL A 121 -15.81 -32.38 0.45
CA VAL A 121 -16.93 -32.35 1.41
C VAL A 121 -17.16 -33.76 1.94
N GLY A 122 -17.01 -33.97 3.25
CA GLY A 122 -17.26 -35.25 3.93
C GLY A 122 -16.03 -36.14 4.14
N MET A 123 -14.85 -35.76 3.63
CA MET A 123 -13.62 -36.47 3.95
C MET A 123 -13.18 -36.19 5.40
N ALA A 124 -12.91 -37.27 6.15
CA ALA A 124 -12.47 -37.27 7.55
C ALA A 124 -13.45 -36.62 8.56
N ASN A 125 -14.77 -36.62 8.30
CA ASN A 125 -15.80 -35.97 9.14
C ASN A 125 -15.59 -34.45 9.34
N LEU A 126 -14.79 -33.80 8.48
CA LEU A 126 -14.56 -32.36 8.50
C LEU A 126 -15.41 -31.66 7.43
N GLY A 127 -15.92 -30.48 7.77
CA GLY A 127 -16.61 -29.62 6.81
C GLY A 127 -15.63 -29.11 5.75
N GLY A 128 -16.10 -28.91 4.52
CA GLY A 128 -15.26 -28.42 3.42
C GLY A 128 -14.51 -27.11 3.74
N TRP A 129 -15.10 -26.24 4.58
CA TRP A 129 -14.47 -25.00 5.04
C TRP A 129 -13.29 -25.22 6.00
N GLN A 130 -13.28 -26.29 6.79
CA GLN A 130 -12.18 -26.62 7.71
C GLN A 130 -10.94 -27.05 6.92
N TRP A 131 -11.15 -27.81 5.84
CA TRP A 131 -10.10 -28.19 4.91
C TRP A 131 -9.45 -26.98 4.23
N VAL A 132 -10.23 -25.94 3.90
CA VAL A 132 -9.67 -24.69 3.35
C VAL A 132 -8.65 -24.09 4.31
N PHE A 133 -8.99 -23.94 5.60
CA PHE A 133 -8.08 -23.36 6.60
C PHE A 133 -6.85 -24.24 6.88
N LEU A 134 -7.02 -25.57 6.90
CA LEU A 134 -5.90 -26.48 7.11
C LEU A 134 -4.92 -26.45 5.94
N ILE A 135 -5.41 -26.56 4.71
CA ILE A 135 -4.57 -26.57 3.52
C ILE A 135 -3.83 -25.24 3.38
N ASP A 136 -4.54 -24.13 3.56
CA ASP A 136 -3.97 -22.78 3.48
C ASP A 136 -2.83 -22.55 4.49
N GLY A 137 -3.00 -23.00 5.74
CA GLY A 137 -1.93 -22.97 6.73
C GLY A 137 -0.74 -23.88 6.39
N ILE A 138 -0.99 -25.10 5.90
CA ILE A 138 0.06 -26.07 5.56
C ILE A 138 0.92 -25.57 4.38
N ILE A 139 0.31 -25.04 3.32
CA ILE A 139 1.08 -24.53 2.16
C ILE A 139 1.89 -23.28 2.51
N THR A 140 1.47 -22.54 3.55
CA THR A 140 2.14 -21.32 3.99
C THR A 140 3.42 -21.61 4.80
N LEU A 141 3.48 -22.72 5.54
CA LEU A 141 4.64 -23.07 6.38
C LEU A 141 5.95 -23.22 5.59
N PRO A 142 6.01 -23.96 4.45
CA PRO A 142 7.21 -24.01 3.62
C PRO A 142 7.66 -22.64 3.10
N ILE A 143 6.70 -21.76 2.77
CA ILE A 143 6.97 -20.40 2.30
C ILE A 143 7.60 -19.57 3.43
N ALA A 144 7.12 -19.73 4.67
CA ALA A 144 7.71 -19.09 5.83
C ALA A 144 9.16 -19.57 6.07
N VAL A 145 9.41 -20.88 5.96
CA VAL A 145 10.78 -21.46 6.05
C VAL A 145 11.68 -20.90 4.97
N PHE A 146 11.18 -20.78 3.73
CA PHE A 146 11.91 -20.14 2.63
C PHE A 146 12.25 -18.67 2.96
N GLY A 147 11.31 -17.94 3.57
CA GLY A 147 11.54 -16.59 4.09
C GLY A 147 12.71 -16.51 5.08
N PHE A 148 12.81 -17.41 6.06
CA PHE A 148 13.94 -17.42 7.00
C PHE A 148 15.31 -17.61 6.32
N LEU A 149 15.34 -18.39 5.24
CA LEU A 149 16.57 -18.71 4.51
C LEU A 149 17.00 -17.61 3.55
N TYR A 150 16.06 -17.03 2.79
CA TYR A 150 16.38 -16.18 1.64
C TYR A 150 16.01 -14.71 1.80
N PHE A 151 15.19 -14.33 2.80
CA PHE A 151 14.72 -12.95 2.90
C PHE A 151 15.87 -11.99 3.27
N PRO A 152 16.15 -10.95 2.47
CA PRO A 152 17.16 -9.95 2.78
C PRO A 152 16.75 -9.09 3.97
N ASP A 153 17.76 -8.61 4.71
CA ASP A 153 17.56 -7.60 5.74
C ASP A 153 17.48 -6.20 5.09
N ILE A 154 17.61 -5.12 5.85
CA ILE A 154 17.88 -3.78 5.33
C ILE A 154 19.32 -3.75 4.76
N PRO A 155 19.66 -2.94 3.73
CA PRO A 155 21.00 -2.93 3.14
C PRO A 155 22.13 -2.76 4.16
N GLU A 156 21.91 -1.97 5.21
CA GLU A 156 22.90 -1.70 6.27
C GLU A 156 23.19 -2.91 7.17
N THR A 157 22.19 -3.77 7.42
CA THR A 157 22.28 -4.90 8.36
C THR A 157 22.35 -6.26 7.67
N THR A 158 22.41 -6.28 6.33
CA THR A 158 22.25 -7.49 5.54
C THR A 158 23.39 -8.51 5.71
N LYS A 159 23.05 -9.61 6.37
CA LYS A 159 23.85 -10.84 6.47
C LYS A 159 23.56 -11.85 5.36
N ALA A 160 22.90 -11.44 4.27
CA ALA A 160 22.62 -12.32 3.13
C ALA A 160 23.93 -12.86 2.56
N LYS A 161 24.00 -14.20 2.40
CA LYS A 161 25.17 -14.92 1.88
C LYS A 161 25.29 -14.85 0.35
N TYR A 162 24.21 -14.47 -0.34
CA TYR A 162 24.15 -14.41 -1.80
C TYR A 162 24.55 -13.04 -2.37
N LEU A 163 24.81 -12.03 -1.53
CA LEU A 163 25.29 -10.71 -1.95
C LEU A 163 26.76 -10.56 -1.58
N THR A 164 27.58 -10.15 -2.54
CA THR A 164 28.99 -9.80 -2.33
C THR A 164 29.14 -8.50 -1.53
N ALA A 165 30.32 -8.27 -0.94
CA ALA A 165 30.57 -7.04 -0.18
C ALA A 165 30.45 -5.79 -1.06
N ASP A 166 30.92 -5.87 -2.30
CA ASP A 166 30.88 -4.78 -3.27
C ASP A 166 29.43 -4.42 -3.67
N GLU A 167 28.56 -5.43 -3.86
CA GLU A 167 27.14 -5.20 -4.13
C GLU A 167 26.42 -4.54 -2.96
N LYS A 168 26.78 -4.89 -1.71
CA LYS A 168 26.22 -4.25 -0.52
C LYS A 168 26.64 -2.80 -0.41
N GLN A 169 27.91 -2.50 -0.66
CA GLN A 169 28.41 -1.12 -0.63
C GLN A 169 27.77 -0.30 -1.75
N LEU A 170 27.63 -0.87 -2.95
CA LEU A 170 26.93 -0.24 -4.06
C LEU A 170 25.47 0.09 -3.74
N ALA A 171 24.76 -0.80 -3.04
CA ALA A 171 23.39 -0.55 -2.59
C ALA A 171 23.31 0.64 -1.62
N ILE A 172 24.24 0.72 -0.65
CA ILE A 172 24.29 1.82 0.33
C ILE A 172 24.63 3.15 -0.35
N THR A 173 25.65 3.18 -1.22
CA THR A 173 26.11 4.41 -1.88
C THR A 173 25.07 4.99 -2.84
N ARG A 174 24.16 4.15 -3.37
CA ARG A 174 23.11 4.57 -4.31
C ARG A 174 21.90 5.22 -3.64
N LEU A 175 21.77 5.10 -2.31
CA LEU A 175 20.63 5.62 -1.55
C LEU A 175 21.01 6.97 -0.90
N PRO A 176 20.04 7.87 -0.68
CA PRO A 176 20.30 9.11 0.03
C PRO A 176 20.84 8.82 1.44
N ARG A 177 21.83 9.60 1.88
CA ARG A 177 22.55 9.35 3.14
C ARG A 177 21.58 9.46 4.33
N ILE A 178 21.58 8.43 5.17
CA ILE A 178 20.76 8.36 6.39
C ILE A 178 21.34 9.33 7.43
N LYS A 179 20.47 10.09 8.12
CA LYS A 179 20.92 10.99 9.19
C LYS A 179 21.49 10.17 10.34
N LYS A 180 22.53 10.68 11.02
CA LYS A 180 23.18 10.02 12.18
C LYS A 180 22.19 9.60 13.30
N ASP A 181 21.02 10.25 13.40
CA ASP A 181 19.92 9.94 14.33
C ASP A 181 18.67 9.28 13.69
N GLY A 182 18.78 8.76 12.46
CA GLY A 182 17.69 8.14 11.70
C GLY A 182 17.18 6.82 12.32
N HIS A 183 18.04 6.15 13.09
CA HIS A 183 17.74 4.92 13.83
C HIS A 183 17.41 5.17 15.32
N ASN A 184 17.17 6.42 15.74
CA ASN A 184 16.89 6.69 17.14
C ASN A 184 15.42 6.35 17.49
N ILE A 185 15.21 5.21 18.15
CA ILE A 185 13.89 4.61 18.45
C ILE A 185 13.39 5.04 19.85
N MET A 186 13.82 6.18 20.38
CA MET A 186 13.30 6.64 21.67
C MET A 186 11.83 7.07 21.49
N PRO A 187 10.86 6.44 22.18
CA PRO A 187 9.44 6.52 21.82
C PRO A 187 8.88 7.95 21.91
N LEU A 188 9.33 8.74 22.89
CA LEU A 188 8.93 10.14 23.07
C LEU A 188 9.54 11.08 22.02
N SER A 189 10.77 10.84 21.56
CA SER A 189 11.38 11.66 20.51
C SER A 189 10.81 11.30 19.15
N LEU A 190 10.59 10.00 18.89
CA LEU A 190 9.92 9.50 17.68
C LEU A 190 8.49 10.04 17.57
N PHE A 191 7.70 9.98 18.66
CA PHE A 191 6.34 10.52 18.66
C PHE A 191 6.35 12.02 18.33
N LYS A 192 7.24 12.81 18.94
CA LYS A 192 7.39 14.23 18.59
C LYS A 192 7.81 14.43 17.14
N ARG A 193 8.81 13.70 16.64
CA ARG A 193 9.29 13.80 15.25
C ARG A 193 8.21 13.44 14.23
N VAL A 194 7.40 12.42 14.51
CA VAL A 194 6.31 11.98 13.63
C VAL A 194 5.16 13.00 13.66
N PHE A 195 4.61 13.33 14.84
CA PHE A 195 3.39 14.14 14.94
C PHE A 195 3.60 15.65 14.76
N LEU A 196 4.80 16.18 15.02
CA LEU A 196 5.11 17.59 14.74
C LEU A 196 5.49 17.84 13.27
N THR A 197 5.74 16.81 12.47
CA THR A 197 6.09 16.99 11.06
C THR A 197 4.82 17.11 10.21
N PRO A 198 4.59 18.24 9.51
CA PRO A 198 3.39 18.42 8.68
C PRO A 198 3.24 17.37 7.58
N THR A 199 4.36 16.81 7.09
CA THR A 199 4.41 15.73 6.11
C THR A 199 3.64 14.48 6.58
N PHE A 200 3.71 14.14 7.87
CA PHE A 200 2.99 12.99 8.43
C PHE A 200 1.48 13.14 8.26
N TRP A 201 0.92 14.30 8.67
CA TRP A 201 -0.52 14.53 8.61
C TRP A 201 -1.04 14.53 7.17
N ILE A 202 -0.29 15.12 6.25
CA ILE A 202 -0.68 15.15 4.84
C ILE A 202 -0.69 13.73 4.26
N LEU A 203 0.36 12.93 4.51
CA LEU A 203 0.41 11.55 4.03
C LEU A 203 -0.64 10.65 4.71
N PHE A 204 -0.87 10.86 6.01
CA PHE A 204 -1.86 10.13 6.79
C PHE A 204 -3.28 10.35 6.28
N PHE A 205 -3.67 11.59 5.93
CA PHE A 205 -5.00 11.87 5.37
C PHE A 205 -5.10 11.57 3.86
N TRP A 206 -3.98 11.51 3.15
CA TRP A 206 -3.96 11.14 1.74
C TRP A 206 -4.34 9.67 1.50
N SER A 207 -3.78 8.76 2.31
CA SER A 207 -4.00 7.31 2.16
C SER A 207 -5.48 6.88 2.25
N PRO A 208 -6.28 7.36 3.22
CA PRO A 208 -7.71 7.07 3.28
C PRO A 208 -8.50 7.65 2.11
N VAL A 209 -8.21 8.89 1.68
CA VAL A 209 -8.91 9.51 0.54
C VAL A 209 -8.72 8.69 -0.72
N CYS A 210 -7.51 8.21 -0.97
CA CYS A 210 -7.24 7.37 -2.11
C CYS A 210 -7.78 5.94 -2.01
N ALA A 211 -7.81 5.36 -0.80
CA ALA A 211 -8.42 4.05 -0.60
C ALA A 211 -9.91 4.03 -0.99
N THR A 212 -10.60 5.17 -0.96
CA THR A 212 -11.99 5.26 -1.43
C THR A 212 -12.14 4.99 -2.93
N LEU A 213 -11.11 5.25 -3.75
CA LEU A 213 -11.16 4.90 -5.17
C LEU A 213 -11.28 3.40 -5.41
N GLU A 214 -10.72 2.60 -4.51
CA GLU A 214 -10.74 1.14 -4.59
C GLU A 214 -11.98 0.53 -3.93
N ALA A 215 -12.91 1.34 -3.40
CA ALA A 215 -14.04 0.86 -2.62
C ALA A 215 -14.95 -0.10 -3.40
N PHE A 216 -15.20 0.17 -4.68
CA PHE A 216 -16.05 -0.69 -5.53
C PHE A 216 -15.55 -2.12 -5.68
N PRO A 217 -14.32 -2.36 -6.18
CA PRO A 217 -13.79 -3.71 -6.32
C PRO A 217 -13.48 -4.36 -4.97
N LEU A 218 -12.97 -3.61 -3.98
CA LEU A 218 -12.59 -4.16 -2.67
C LEU A 218 -13.78 -4.70 -1.86
N GLN A 219 -14.99 -4.15 -2.03
CA GLN A 219 -16.16 -4.58 -1.26
C GLN A 219 -16.94 -5.71 -1.93
N ASN A 220 -16.40 -6.30 -3.00
CA ASN A 220 -17.05 -7.37 -3.75
C ASN A 220 -18.46 -6.97 -4.25
N ASN A 221 -18.68 -5.69 -4.57
CA ASN A 221 -19.98 -5.20 -5.06
C ASN A 221 -20.41 -5.92 -6.34
N PHE A 222 -19.46 -6.33 -7.18
CA PHE A 222 -19.77 -7.13 -8.36
C PHE A 222 -20.34 -8.52 -8.01
N LEU A 223 -19.83 -9.16 -6.96
CA LEU A 223 -20.38 -10.42 -6.45
C LEU A 223 -21.81 -10.21 -5.93
N LEU A 224 -22.07 -9.12 -5.21
CA LEU A 224 -23.41 -8.77 -4.71
C LEU A 224 -24.38 -8.51 -5.87
N TRP A 225 -23.92 -7.81 -6.91
CA TRP A 225 -24.70 -7.57 -8.12
C TRP A 225 -25.05 -8.88 -8.85
N LEU A 226 -24.08 -9.77 -9.04
CA LEU A 226 -24.32 -11.09 -9.64
C LEU A 226 -25.29 -11.94 -8.83
N LYS A 227 -25.22 -11.89 -7.50
CA LYS A 227 -26.18 -12.57 -6.60
C LYS A 227 -27.60 -12.00 -6.71
N HIS A 228 -27.76 -10.70 -6.90
CA HIS A 228 -29.07 -10.09 -7.13
C HIS A 228 -29.73 -10.64 -8.41
N TYR A 229 -28.93 -10.85 -9.47
CA TYR A 229 -29.38 -11.46 -10.72
C TYR A 229 -29.15 -12.98 -10.79
N GLN A 230 -29.23 -13.68 -9.65
CA GLN A 230 -29.02 -15.14 -9.56
C GLN A 230 -29.88 -15.98 -10.53
N ASN A 231 -31.05 -15.47 -10.97
CA ASN A 231 -31.90 -16.17 -11.94
C ASN A 231 -31.31 -16.21 -13.36
N HIS A 232 -30.33 -15.36 -13.67
CA HIS A 232 -29.66 -15.30 -14.98
C HIS A 232 -28.24 -15.92 -14.97
N PHE A 233 -27.67 -16.19 -13.79
CA PHE A 233 -26.28 -16.65 -13.66
C PHE A 233 -26.18 -17.91 -12.82
N THR A 234 -25.49 -18.93 -13.34
CA THR A 234 -25.12 -20.13 -12.58
C THR A 234 -24.24 -19.78 -11.38
N GLN A 235 -24.36 -20.51 -10.28
CA GLN A 235 -23.53 -20.33 -9.07
C GLN A 235 -22.01 -20.32 -9.36
N THR A 236 -21.56 -21.12 -10.33
CA THR A 236 -20.16 -21.11 -10.80
C THR A 236 -19.77 -19.77 -11.42
N ASN A 237 -20.65 -19.17 -12.22
CA ASN A 237 -20.39 -17.90 -12.89
C ASN A 237 -20.32 -16.74 -11.90
N ILE A 238 -21.19 -16.76 -10.87
CA ILE A 238 -21.22 -15.76 -9.80
C ILE A 238 -19.87 -15.69 -9.06
N ASN A 239 -19.21 -16.83 -8.86
CA ASN A 239 -17.92 -16.89 -8.16
C ASN A 239 -16.72 -16.63 -9.09
N THR A 240 -16.80 -17.00 -10.37
CA THR A 240 -15.66 -16.88 -11.31
C THR A 240 -15.55 -15.50 -11.94
N TYR A 241 -16.65 -14.85 -12.30
CA TYR A 241 -16.59 -13.55 -12.99
C TYR A 241 -15.91 -12.44 -12.16
N PRO A 242 -16.09 -12.35 -10.83
CA PRO A 242 -15.36 -11.36 -10.03
C PRO A 242 -13.84 -11.53 -10.04
N LEU A 243 -13.33 -12.73 -10.33
CA LEU A 243 -11.88 -12.95 -10.48
C LEU A 243 -11.30 -12.16 -11.66
N GLY A 244 -12.12 -11.89 -12.69
CA GLY A 244 -11.72 -11.07 -13.83
C GLY A 244 -11.43 -9.60 -13.48
N VAL A 245 -12.10 -9.06 -12.45
CA VAL A 245 -11.82 -7.71 -11.94
C VAL A 245 -10.41 -7.62 -11.36
N GLN A 246 -9.97 -8.68 -10.67
CA GLN A 246 -8.60 -8.76 -10.14
C GLN A 246 -7.57 -8.86 -11.25
N ALA A 247 -7.86 -9.62 -12.32
CA ALA A 247 -6.98 -9.71 -13.50
C ALA A 247 -6.77 -8.36 -14.18
N VAL A 248 -7.85 -7.57 -14.36
CA VAL A 248 -7.74 -6.20 -14.88
C VAL A 248 -6.93 -5.32 -13.94
N GLY A 249 -7.13 -5.47 -12.62
CA GLY A 249 -6.34 -4.77 -11.61
C GLY A 249 -4.84 -5.04 -11.71
N ILE A 250 -4.44 -6.30 -11.90
CA ILE A 250 -3.03 -6.69 -12.07
C ILE A 250 -2.42 -6.01 -13.30
N VAL A 251 -3.10 -6.09 -14.45
CA VAL A 251 -2.61 -5.49 -15.70
C VAL A 251 -2.51 -3.97 -15.57
N ALA A 252 -3.55 -3.32 -15.05
CA ALA A 252 -3.59 -1.88 -14.87
C ALA A 252 -2.48 -1.38 -13.93
N ASN A 253 -2.26 -2.09 -12.82
CA ASN A 253 -1.19 -1.81 -11.86
C ASN A 253 0.20 -1.96 -12.49
N MET A 254 0.46 -3.05 -13.21
CA MET A 254 1.75 -3.27 -13.88
C MET A 254 2.04 -2.23 -14.97
N VAL A 255 1.04 -1.87 -15.78
CA VAL A 255 1.18 -0.82 -16.81
C VAL A 255 1.46 0.54 -16.18
N ALA A 256 0.75 0.89 -15.11
CA ALA A 256 0.99 2.13 -14.39
C ALA A 256 2.38 2.20 -13.78
N ALA A 257 2.84 1.10 -13.20
CA ALA A 257 4.18 1.02 -12.63
C ALA A 257 5.27 1.15 -13.70
N TRP A 258 5.10 0.50 -14.85
CA TRP A 258 6.05 0.63 -15.94
C TRP A 258 6.10 2.05 -16.50
N HIS A 259 4.95 2.68 -16.70
CA HIS A 259 4.88 4.07 -17.16
C HIS A 259 5.54 5.03 -16.16
N MET A 260 5.29 4.85 -14.86
CA MET A 260 5.88 5.69 -13.80
C MET A 260 7.40 5.59 -13.76
N ASP A 261 7.95 4.38 -13.85
CA ASP A 261 9.40 4.20 -13.82
C ASP A 261 10.05 4.62 -15.15
N ALA A 262 9.37 4.48 -16.29
CA ALA A 262 9.89 4.93 -17.58
C ALA A 262 9.89 6.47 -17.72
N THR A 263 8.86 7.13 -17.18
CA THR A 263 8.68 8.59 -17.35
C THR A 263 9.24 9.39 -16.18
N GLY A 264 9.43 8.76 -15.01
CA GLY A 264 9.72 9.43 -13.74
C GLY A 264 8.56 10.29 -13.21
N LYS A 265 7.50 10.48 -14.00
CA LYS A 265 6.33 11.30 -13.69
C LYS A 265 5.20 10.43 -13.12
N ARG A 266 4.89 10.64 -11.83
CA ARG A 266 3.85 9.88 -11.10
C ARG A 266 2.45 10.48 -11.22
N VAL A 267 2.38 11.81 -11.37
CA VAL A 267 1.12 12.57 -11.46
C VAL A 267 0.21 12.11 -12.61
N PRO A 268 0.70 11.87 -13.84
CA PRO A 268 -0.17 11.48 -14.96
C PRO A 268 -0.94 10.18 -14.72
N MET A 269 -0.29 9.16 -14.13
CA MET A 269 -0.95 7.89 -13.84
C MET A 269 -2.01 8.03 -12.74
N ALA A 270 -1.75 8.86 -11.74
CA ALA A 270 -2.73 9.12 -10.70
C ALA A 270 -3.96 9.89 -11.24
N VAL A 271 -3.75 10.85 -12.14
CA VAL A 271 -4.82 11.55 -12.85
C VAL A 271 -5.65 10.58 -13.69
N LEU A 272 -4.99 9.70 -14.44
CA LEU A 272 -5.67 8.67 -15.23
C LEU A 272 -6.52 7.76 -14.34
N ALA A 273 -5.99 7.32 -13.20
CA ALA A 273 -6.74 6.49 -12.26
C ALA A 273 -8.01 7.19 -11.76
N CYS A 274 -7.92 8.47 -11.38
CA CYS A 274 -9.10 9.26 -10.98
C CYS A 274 -10.13 9.39 -12.10
N LEU A 275 -9.70 9.69 -13.33
CA LEU A 275 -10.61 9.83 -14.47
C LEU A 275 -11.34 8.52 -14.75
N LEU A 276 -10.63 7.39 -14.74
CA LEU A 276 -11.24 6.07 -14.93
C LEU A 276 -12.27 5.76 -13.83
N GLN A 277 -11.98 6.10 -12.57
CA GLN A 277 -12.93 5.89 -11.47
C GLN A 277 -14.15 6.82 -11.54
N ILE A 278 -14.00 8.06 -12.01
CA ILE A 278 -15.15 8.95 -12.25
C ILE A 278 -16.06 8.37 -13.35
N VAL A 279 -15.48 7.81 -14.42
CA VAL A 279 -16.25 7.12 -15.47
C VAL A 279 -17.00 5.93 -14.89
N VAL A 280 -16.33 5.09 -14.10
CA VAL A 280 -16.96 3.93 -13.41
C VAL A 280 -18.12 4.37 -12.52
N GLY A 281 -17.90 5.35 -11.65
CA GLY A 281 -18.94 5.88 -10.75
C GLY A 281 -20.12 6.45 -11.51
N SER A 282 -19.87 7.12 -12.64
CA SER A 282 -20.92 7.67 -13.50
C SER A 282 -21.71 6.58 -14.22
N MET A 283 -21.04 5.56 -14.75
CA MET A 283 -21.70 4.41 -15.41
C MET A 283 -22.56 3.62 -14.43
N LEU A 284 -22.06 3.35 -13.22
CA LEU A 284 -22.80 2.59 -12.21
C LEU A 284 -23.97 3.38 -11.59
N LEU A 285 -24.01 4.71 -11.77
CA LEU A 285 -25.13 5.55 -11.32
C LEU A 285 -26.34 5.47 -12.27
N VAL A 286 -26.14 5.14 -13.55
CA VAL A 286 -27.19 5.17 -14.59
C VAL A 286 -28.03 3.88 -14.52
N PRO A 287 -29.33 3.97 -14.19
CA PRO A 287 -30.15 2.77 -13.99
C PRO A 287 -30.50 1.99 -15.26
N SER A 288 -30.37 2.63 -16.43
CA SER A 288 -30.74 2.11 -17.76
C SER A 288 -29.60 1.39 -18.49
N LEU A 289 -28.47 1.14 -17.82
CA LEU A 289 -27.32 0.52 -18.47
C LEU A 289 -27.62 -0.95 -18.84
N SER A 290 -27.17 -1.37 -20.03
CA SER A 290 -27.27 -2.77 -20.45
C SER A 290 -26.45 -3.68 -19.52
N PHE A 291 -26.81 -4.98 -19.47
CA PHE A 291 -26.02 -5.97 -18.73
C PHE A 291 -24.53 -5.91 -19.12
N ALA A 292 -24.24 -5.87 -20.42
CA ALA A 292 -22.86 -5.75 -20.92
C ALA A 292 -22.15 -4.48 -20.44
N GLY A 293 -22.84 -3.33 -20.42
CA GLY A 293 -22.26 -2.08 -19.92
C GLY A 293 -21.97 -2.12 -18.41
N THR A 294 -22.83 -2.77 -17.63
CA THR A 294 -22.64 -2.91 -16.18
C THR A 294 -21.46 -3.84 -15.88
N PHE A 295 -21.34 -4.94 -16.63
CA PHE A 295 -20.14 -5.79 -16.61
C PHE A 295 -18.89 -4.97 -16.93
N PHE A 296 -18.88 -4.22 -18.03
CA PHE A 296 -17.73 -3.40 -18.40
C PHE A 296 -17.35 -2.39 -17.30
N ALA A 297 -18.33 -1.74 -16.66
CA ALA A 297 -18.09 -0.82 -15.56
C ALA A 297 -17.42 -1.50 -14.34
N PHE A 298 -17.83 -2.72 -13.98
CA PHE A 298 -17.20 -3.48 -12.90
C PHE A 298 -15.78 -3.95 -13.22
N TYR A 299 -15.52 -4.37 -14.47
CA TYR A 299 -14.16 -4.69 -14.91
C TYR A 299 -13.27 -3.44 -14.92
N LEU A 300 -13.81 -2.30 -15.38
CA LEU A 300 -13.12 -1.02 -15.37
C LEU A 300 -12.85 -0.53 -13.93
N ALA A 301 -13.74 -0.83 -12.98
CA ALA A 301 -13.52 -0.55 -11.56
C ALA A 301 -12.24 -1.24 -11.03
N GLY A 302 -11.85 -2.39 -11.59
CA GLY A 302 -10.61 -3.08 -11.26
C GLY A 302 -9.35 -2.24 -11.49
N THR A 303 -9.40 -1.25 -12.40
CA THR A 303 -8.27 -0.33 -12.62
C THR A 303 -7.94 0.52 -11.39
N ALA A 304 -8.83 0.61 -10.41
CA ALA A 304 -8.59 1.33 -9.15
C ALA A 304 -7.37 0.81 -8.40
N TYR A 305 -7.07 -0.50 -8.50
CA TYR A 305 -5.97 -1.15 -7.79
C TYR A 305 -4.56 -0.62 -8.13
N MET A 306 -4.41 0.21 -9.17
CA MET A 306 -3.13 0.89 -9.44
C MET A 306 -2.82 2.01 -8.44
N VAL A 307 -3.81 2.48 -7.67
CA VAL A 307 -3.71 3.69 -6.84
C VAL A 307 -2.91 3.44 -5.57
N ASN A 308 -3.22 2.37 -4.83
CA ASN A 308 -2.53 2.01 -3.59
C ASN A 308 -0.99 1.85 -3.73
N PRO A 309 -0.45 1.06 -4.68
CA PRO A 309 1.00 0.94 -4.86
C PRO A 309 1.67 2.27 -5.27
N LEU A 310 0.98 3.11 -6.06
CA LEU A 310 1.47 4.43 -6.45
C LEU A 310 1.65 5.33 -5.22
N ILE A 311 0.70 5.30 -4.29
CA ILE A 311 0.69 6.13 -3.07
C ILE A 311 1.77 5.70 -2.10
N PHE A 312 1.81 4.41 -1.77
CA PHE A 312 2.80 3.91 -0.82
C PHE A 312 4.21 4.03 -1.41
N GLY A 313 4.39 3.80 -2.70
CA GLY A 313 5.66 4.06 -3.39
C GLY A 313 6.05 5.54 -3.34
N TRP A 314 5.10 6.46 -3.55
CA TRP A 314 5.40 7.88 -3.51
C TRP A 314 5.66 8.41 -2.11
N ALA A 315 4.83 8.06 -1.14
CA ALA A 315 5.05 8.37 0.26
C ALA A 315 6.41 7.85 0.74
N ASN A 316 6.79 6.65 0.30
CA ASN A 316 8.09 6.09 0.65
C ASN A 316 9.24 6.96 0.12
N VAL A 317 9.19 7.41 -1.14
CA VAL A 317 10.23 8.31 -1.68
C VAL A 317 10.27 9.65 -0.95
N ILE A 318 9.13 10.28 -0.66
CA ILE A 318 9.10 11.55 0.07
C ILE A 318 9.77 11.40 1.45
N LEU A 319 9.46 10.30 2.15
CA LEU A 319 10.00 10.01 3.47
C LEU A 319 11.47 9.58 3.43
N GLN A 320 11.88 8.86 2.38
CA GLN A 320 13.27 8.44 2.16
C GLN A 320 14.20 9.65 2.02
N ARG A 321 13.76 10.73 1.36
CA ARG A 321 14.51 12.01 1.28
C ARG A 321 14.71 12.67 2.65
N GLY A 322 13.88 12.35 3.65
CA GLY A 322 14.00 12.87 5.01
C GLY A 322 15.17 12.27 5.80
N GLY A 323 15.70 11.12 5.37
CA GLY A 323 16.82 10.41 6.02
C GLY A 323 16.51 9.85 7.41
N ASP A 324 15.22 9.65 7.73
CA ASP A 324 14.71 9.20 9.03
C ASP A 324 13.87 7.93 8.86
N ASP A 325 14.53 6.78 8.97
CA ASP A 325 13.96 5.46 8.72
C ASP A 325 12.86 5.10 9.72
N ALA A 326 13.02 5.50 10.98
CA ALA A 326 12.03 5.27 12.02
C ALA A 326 10.74 6.06 11.76
N VAL A 327 10.85 7.34 11.38
CA VAL A 327 9.69 8.15 10.97
C VAL A 327 9.06 7.59 9.69
N ARG A 328 9.87 7.13 8.73
CA ARG A 328 9.35 6.53 7.50
C ARG A 328 8.50 5.30 7.78
N SER A 329 9.03 4.36 8.56
CA SER A 329 8.30 3.15 8.95
C SER A 329 6.98 3.51 9.62
N VAL A 330 7.02 4.26 10.73
CA VAL A 330 5.80 4.60 11.49
C VAL A 330 4.78 5.36 10.64
N THR A 331 5.21 6.24 9.74
CA THR A 331 4.31 6.95 8.82
C THR A 331 3.63 5.99 7.84
N LEU A 332 4.36 5.07 7.21
CA LEU A 332 3.78 4.09 6.28
C LEU A 332 2.78 3.15 6.98
N PHE A 333 3.10 2.72 8.21
CA PHE A 333 2.18 1.94 9.02
C PHE A 333 0.94 2.78 9.39
N ALA A 334 1.09 4.02 9.83
CA ALA A 334 -0.03 4.90 10.17
C ALA A 334 -0.94 5.20 8.96
N MET A 335 -0.36 5.39 7.77
CA MET A 335 -1.12 5.56 6.52
C MET A 335 -2.05 4.39 6.26
N ASN A 336 -1.57 3.16 6.45
CA ASN A 336 -2.38 1.96 6.24
C ASN A 336 -3.48 1.81 7.29
N ILE A 337 -3.22 2.16 8.56
CA ILE A 337 -4.27 2.24 9.60
C ILE A 337 -5.38 3.19 9.19
N GLY A 338 -5.03 4.39 8.72
CA GLY A 338 -6.00 5.39 8.27
C GLY A 338 -6.91 4.84 7.17
N SER A 339 -6.33 4.16 6.18
CA SER A 339 -7.08 3.51 5.10
C SER A 339 -7.99 2.38 5.61
N MET A 340 -7.51 1.54 6.53
CA MET A 340 -8.31 0.41 7.06
C MET A 340 -9.50 0.85 7.91
N VAL A 341 -9.30 1.90 8.74
CA VAL A 341 -10.39 2.46 9.55
C VAL A 341 -11.50 2.98 8.64
N LEU A 342 -11.16 3.77 7.62
CA LEU A 342 -12.18 4.25 6.69
C LEU A 342 -12.85 3.11 5.92
N TRP A 343 -12.09 2.10 5.47
CA TRP A 343 -12.66 0.95 4.75
C TRP A 343 -13.77 0.25 5.54
N THR A 344 -13.55 0.04 6.84
CA THR A 344 -14.50 -0.65 7.72
C THR A 344 -15.85 0.07 7.80
N PHE A 345 -15.84 1.40 7.90
CA PHE A 345 -17.08 2.19 7.95
C PHE A 345 -17.71 2.37 6.58
N TRP A 346 -16.90 2.50 5.53
CA TRP A 346 -17.37 2.85 4.19
C TRP A 346 -18.25 1.76 3.57
N GLY A 347 -17.88 0.49 3.75
CA GLY A 347 -18.68 -0.65 3.25
C GLY A 347 -20.07 -0.71 3.87
N ILE A 348 -20.19 -0.36 5.16
CA ILE A 348 -21.45 -0.35 5.88
C ILE A 348 -22.33 0.85 5.46
N VAL A 349 -21.72 2.03 5.34
CA VAL A 349 -22.46 3.29 5.13
C VAL A 349 -22.86 3.51 3.67
N PHE A 350 -21.96 3.26 2.73
CA PHE A 350 -22.14 3.64 1.32
C PHE A 350 -22.52 2.48 0.41
N TYR A 351 -22.22 1.26 0.82
CA TYR A 351 -22.32 0.05 -0.02
C TYR A 351 -23.03 -1.10 0.71
N SER A 352 -24.06 -0.77 1.49
CA SER A 352 -24.90 -1.78 2.12
C SER A 352 -25.51 -2.71 1.06
N ALA A 353 -25.62 -4.00 1.40
CA ALA A 353 -26.27 -5.00 0.55
C ALA A 353 -27.74 -4.67 0.26
N SER A 354 -28.38 -3.83 1.09
CA SER A 354 -29.74 -3.32 0.88
C SER A 354 -29.86 -2.39 -0.34
N ASP A 355 -28.77 -1.75 -0.74
CA ASP A 355 -28.77 -0.72 -1.79
C ASP A 355 -28.38 -1.30 -3.18
N THR A 356 -28.31 -2.63 -3.27
CA THR A 356 -28.12 -3.39 -4.52
C THR A 356 -29.32 -3.13 -5.46
N PRO A 357 -29.14 -2.82 -6.76
CA PRO A 357 -27.92 -2.90 -7.58
C PRO A 357 -27.23 -1.57 -7.93
N TYR A 358 -27.74 -0.43 -7.46
CA TYR A 358 -27.32 0.89 -7.96
C TYR A 358 -26.38 1.67 -7.03
N TRP A 359 -26.24 1.26 -5.76
CA TRP A 359 -25.36 1.87 -4.74
C TRP A 359 -25.17 3.39 -4.91
N LYS A 360 -26.27 4.14 -5.07
CA LYS A 360 -26.24 5.56 -5.48
C LYS A 360 -25.37 6.40 -4.56
N LYS A 361 -25.41 6.11 -3.25
CA LYS A 361 -24.58 6.76 -2.23
C LYS A 361 -23.10 6.49 -2.45
N GLY A 362 -22.72 5.24 -2.72
CA GLY A 362 -21.35 4.84 -3.04
C GLY A 362 -20.82 5.45 -4.34
N SER A 363 -21.63 5.50 -5.39
CA SER A 363 -21.26 6.13 -6.67
C SER A 363 -21.02 7.64 -6.53
N ILE A 364 -21.89 8.35 -5.81
CA ILE A 364 -21.71 9.79 -5.53
C ILE A 364 -20.46 10.01 -4.67
N ALA A 365 -20.26 9.19 -3.63
CA ALA A 365 -19.10 9.30 -2.77
C ALA A 365 -17.79 9.05 -3.53
N LEU A 366 -17.76 8.09 -4.46
CA LEU A 366 -16.60 7.85 -5.34
C LEU A 366 -16.27 9.08 -6.19
N ILE A 367 -17.27 9.72 -6.80
CA ILE A 367 -17.07 10.91 -7.64
C ILE A 367 -16.53 12.07 -6.79
N VAL A 368 -17.14 12.33 -5.65
CA VAL A 368 -16.70 13.40 -4.72
C VAL A 368 -15.28 13.15 -4.24
N CYS A 369 -14.96 11.93 -3.81
CA CYS A 369 -13.62 11.57 -3.37
C CYS A 369 -12.58 11.66 -4.49
N SER A 370 -12.96 11.34 -5.73
CA SER A 370 -12.08 11.50 -6.90
C SER A 370 -11.70 12.96 -7.13
N VAL A 371 -12.66 13.88 -7.01
CA VAL A 371 -12.41 15.33 -7.12
C VAL A 371 -11.57 15.85 -5.96
N VAL A 372 -11.85 15.40 -4.73
CA VAL A 372 -11.01 15.73 -3.57
C VAL A 372 -9.58 15.21 -3.77
N MET A 373 -9.41 14.04 -4.37
CA MET A 373 -8.09 13.49 -4.62
C MET A 373 -7.30 14.29 -5.67
N PHE A 374 -7.95 14.87 -6.68
CA PHE A 374 -7.31 15.82 -7.59
C PHE A 374 -6.74 17.04 -6.85
N ALA A 375 -7.48 17.60 -5.89
CA ALA A 375 -7.00 18.71 -5.06
C ALA A 375 -5.84 18.27 -4.14
N TYR A 376 -5.95 17.07 -3.56
CA TYR A 376 -4.91 16.51 -2.70
C TYR A 376 -3.61 16.18 -3.46
N MET A 377 -3.73 15.78 -4.74
CA MET A 377 -2.60 15.52 -5.64
C MET A 377 -1.72 16.76 -5.81
N TRP A 378 -2.33 17.94 -5.92
CA TRP A 378 -1.60 19.21 -6.02
C TRP A 378 -0.82 19.51 -4.72
N LEU A 379 -1.41 19.20 -3.57
CA LEU A 379 -0.79 19.39 -2.26
C LEU A 379 0.39 18.41 -2.05
N VAL A 380 0.23 17.15 -2.44
CA VAL A 380 1.30 16.13 -2.41
C VAL A 380 2.41 16.48 -3.41
N TYR A 381 2.07 16.99 -4.60
CA TYR A 381 3.06 17.47 -5.56
C TYR A 381 3.87 18.66 -5.01
N LYS A 382 3.22 19.60 -4.33
CA LYS A 382 3.91 20.71 -3.65
C LYS A 382 4.83 20.21 -2.53
N LEU A 383 4.38 19.22 -1.76
CA LEU A 383 5.24 18.55 -0.76
C LEU A 383 6.43 17.86 -1.40
N ASP A 384 6.22 17.13 -2.49
CA ASP A 384 7.27 16.43 -3.22
C ASP A 384 8.33 17.42 -3.71
N LYS A 385 7.91 18.50 -4.37
CA LYS A 385 8.81 19.58 -4.81
C LYS A 385 9.56 20.23 -3.64
N ASN A 386 8.88 20.48 -2.52
CA ASN A 386 9.51 21.03 -1.32
C ASN A 386 10.51 20.04 -0.69
N SER A 387 10.23 18.74 -0.74
CA SER A 387 11.13 17.70 -0.24
C SER A 387 12.39 17.57 -1.11
N THR A 388 12.24 17.65 -2.43
CA THR A 388 13.37 17.70 -3.37
C THR A 388 14.22 18.93 -3.12
N ARG A 389 13.60 20.11 -2.96
CA ARG A 389 14.33 21.36 -2.69
C ARG A 389 15.15 21.26 -1.40
N LYS A 390 14.56 20.77 -0.32
CA LYS A 390 15.27 20.56 0.95
C LYS A 390 16.41 19.56 0.85
N GLN A 391 16.29 18.53 0.02
CA GLN A 391 17.36 17.57 -0.20
C GLN A 391 18.54 18.25 -0.93
N VAL A 392 18.26 18.99 -2.01
CA VAL A 392 19.28 19.73 -2.76
C VAL A 392 19.94 20.78 -1.87
N ASP A 393 19.17 21.55 -1.09
CA ASP A 393 19.70 22.54 -0.16
C ASP A 393 20.66 21.89 0.88
N ASN A 394 20.29 20.73 1.45
CA ASN A 394 21.18 19.99 2.38
C ASN A 394 22.43 19.45 1.69
N GLU A 395 22.31 18.94 0.46
CA GLU A 395 23.46 18.45 -0.32
C GLU A 395 24.41 19.59 -0.69
N LEU A 396 23.90 20.80 -0.92
CA LEU A 396 24.70 22.00 -1.19
C LEU A 396 25.38 22.54 0.07
N GLU A 397 24.69 22.58 1.22
CA GLU A 397 25.26 22.98 2.51
C GLU A 397 26.37 22.03 2.97
N GLU A 398 26.24 20.72 2.71
CA GLU A 398 27.21 19.72 3.16
C GLU A 398 28.40 19.53 2.20
N ASN A 399 28.22 19.84 0.90
CA ASN A 399 29.31 19.87 -0.09
C ASN A 399 29.98 21.24 -0.22
N ALA A 400 29.48 22.27 0.48
CA ALA A 400 30.19 23.54 0.60
C ALA A 400 31.57 23.25 1.23
N PRO A 401 32.69 23.66 0.59
CA PRO A 401 34.00 23.46 1.18
C PRO A 401 34.03 24.12 2.56
N ASN A 402 34.59 23.43 3.55
CA ASN A 402 34.94 23.95 4.88
C ASN A 402 36.02 25.07 4.78
N SER A 403 35.82 26.08 3.93
CA SER A 403 36.62 27.30 3.89
C SER A 403 35.83 28.42 4.55
N THR A 404 35.66 28.30 5.85
CA THR A 404 35.58 29.45 6.77
C THR A 404 36.01 28.96 8.15
N SER A 405 37.21 28.37 8.21
CA SER A 405 38.07 28.65 9.35
C SER A 405 38.22 30.16 9.44
N LYS A 406 37.64 30.74 10.50
CA LYS A 406 38.03 31.98 11.19
C LYS A 406 39.22 32.72 10.56
N GLU A 407 39.06 34.02 10.29
CA GLU A 407 39.89 34.90 9.45
C GLU A 407 39.41 34.83 7.99
N VAL A 408 38.41 35.60 7.55
CA VAL A 408 38.49 37.05 7.28
C VAL A 408 37.08 37.66 7.45
N ASP A 409 36.70 37.99 8.69
CA ASP A 409 35.61 38.94 8.99
C ASP A 409 36.26 40.29 9.27
N ASN A 410 36.80 40.92 8.23
CA ASN A 410 37.00 42.36 8.17
C ASN A 410 37.34 42.71 6.72
N GLU A 411 36.63 43.70 6.19
CA GLU A 411 36.66 44.19 4.82
C GLU A 411 35.86 43.34 3.84
N LEU A 412 34.54 43.58 3.82
CA LEU A 412 33.79 44.06 2.65
C LEU A 412 32.28 44.13 2.99
N GLU A 413 31.92 44.91 4.02
CA GLU A 413 30.61 45.55 4.07
C GLU A 413 30.66 46.79 3.16
N GLU A 414 30.47 46.62 1.85
CA GLU A 414 29.87 47.64 0.98
C GLU A 414 29.78 47.13 -0.48
N ASN A 415 28.58 47.24 -1.04
CA ASN A 415 28.18 47.11 -2.46
C ASN A 415 27.58 45.76 -2.92
N ALA A 416 26.24 45.78 -3.06
CA ALA A 416 25.35 44.77 -3.66
C ALA A 416 25.63 44.54 -5.18
N PRO A 417 25.05 43.54 -5.93
CA PRO A 417 23.59 43.40 -6.12
C PRO A 417 23.00 41.99 -6.47
N ASN A 418 21.67 41.96 -6.56
CA ASN A 418 20.67 40.99 -7.06
C ASN A 418 20.98 39.99 -8.23
N SER A 419 22.22 39.65 -8.56
CA SER A 419 22.55 38.76 -9.69
C SER A 419 22.40 37.26 -9.38
N THR A 420 22.49 36.85 -8.12
CA THR A 420 22.50 35.43 -7.71
C THR A 420 21.14 34.74 -7.88
N ARG A 421 20.03 35.50 -7.92
CA ARG A 421 18.68 34.93 -8.06
C ARG A 421 18.33 34.53 -9.51
N LYS A 422 18.98 35.15 -10.51
CA LYS A 422 18.77 34.83 -11.94
C LYS A 422 19.65 33.69 -12.44
N GLN A 423 20.80 33.43 -11.80
CA GLN A 423 21.64 32.27 -12.14
C GLN A 423 20.99 30.95 -11.71
N VAL A 424 20.30 30.94 -10.57
CA VAL A 424 19.56 29.77 -10.09
C VAL A 424 18.36 29.43 -10.98
N ASP A 425 17.69 30.44 -11.56
CA ASP A 425 16.57 30.20 -12.49
C ASP A 425 17.05 29.69 -13.87
N ASN A 426 18.25 30.09 -14.32
CA ASN A 426 18.83 29.64 -15.59
C ASN A 426 19.41 28.20 -15.51
N GLU A 427 20.01 27.80 -14.39
CA GLU A 427 20.49 26.41 -14.21
C GLU A 427 19.33 25.39 -14.09
N LEU A 428 18.14 25.85 -13.68
CA LEU A 428 16.93 25.02 -13.65
C LEU A 428 16.34 24.73 -15.04
N GLU A 429 16.64 25.55 -16.07
CA GLU A 429 16.24 25.28 -17.46
C GLU A 429 17.21 24.31 -18.17
N GLU A 430 18.49 24.28 -17.79
CA GLU A 430 19.51 23.44 -18.44
C GLU A 430 19.44 21.95 -18.03
N ILE A 431 18.87 21.64 -16.85
CA ILE A 431 18.72 20.26 -16.35
C ILE A 431 17.41 19.60 -16.86
N ALA A 432 16.61 20.30 -17.66
CA ALA A 432 15.43 19.75 -18.33
C ALA A 432 15.74 19.43 -19.81
N PRO A 433 16.30 18.25 -20.16
CA PRO A 433 16.41 17.89 -21.55
C PRO A 433 15.02 17.61 -22.14
N ASN A 434 14.63 18.49 -23.06
CA ASN A 434 13.66 18.34 -24.15
C ASN A 434 12.17 18.16 -23.78
N SER A 435 11.49 19.30 -23.61
CA SER A 435 10.07 19.45 -23.97
C SER A 435 9.90 20.36 -25.19
N THR A 436 10.41 19.96 -26.36
CA THR A 436 10.02 20.56 -27.65
C THR A 436 10.39 19.65 -28.82
N LYS A 437 9.57 18.62 -29.06
CA LYS A 437 8.94 18.28 -30.35
C LYS A 437 8.08 17.03 -30.20
#